data_AF-A0A914F8Z4-F1
#
_entry.id   AF-A0A914F8Z4-F1
#
_cell.length_a   1.000
_cell.length_b   1.000
_cell.length_c   1.000
_cell.angle_alpha   90.00
_cell.angle_beta   90.00
_cell.angle_gamma   90.00
#
_symmetry.space_group_name_H-M   'P 1'
#
loop_
_entity.id
_entity.type
_entity.pdbx_description
1 polymer ?
#
loop_
_entity_poly.entity_id
_entity_poly.type
_entity_poly.pdbx_seq_one_letter_code
_entity_poly.pdbx_strand_id
1 'polypeptide(L)'
;MMSKPSTSSSSHHHRKGRKRSSSASIQSAFGVARSVASRSVTLDRLDLRCATPPGRRRISSCFSGRDLCLDEDQIDALHTDFNKIKDKYAFFEKIFLQLFLKEDPEVAAVFGLANIPEKELKRRNAFRTHICKFQRFWTTIIDLLPKKGREDELVQIIRMVGRQHTHVKTLSFCAGRWLSFKSALFNAFMHPENEHLTHAWNILIGFLIYEIKDAYLSHIRHVRSNSVPHILEGYRLDFRKGSKSRESFEDDSIAE
;
A
#
# COMPACT_ATOMS: atom_id res chain seq x y z
N MET A 1 49.23 38.37 -40.22
CA MET A 1 50.02 39.34 -39.43
C MET A 1 49.33 39.44 -38.08
N MET A 2 49.83 38.77 -37.02
CA MET A 2 50.80 39.33 -36.04
C MET A 2 50.29 40.62 -35.41
N SER A 3 50.18 40.88 -34.10
CA SER A 3 50.44 40.23 -32.79
C SER A 3 49.76 41.17 -31.75
N LYS A 4 48.97 40.70 -30.74
CA LYS A 4 49.25 40.69 -29.26
C LYS A 4 49.80 42.00 -28.62
N PRO A 5 49.72 42.26 -27.28
CA PRO A 5 49.06 41.55 -26.15
C PRO A 5 48.47 42.41 -24.97
N SER A 6 47.90 41.70 -23.98
CA SER A 6 47.99 41.85 -22.50
C SER A 6 47.44 43.10 -21.76
N THR A 7 46.62 42.88 -20.72
CA THR A 7 47.07 42.88 -19.30
C THR A 7 46.04 42.22 -18.36
N SER A 8 46.59 41.69 -17.27
CA SER A 8 46.05 40.80 -16.23
C SER A 8 45.57 41.53 -14.96
N SER A 9 45.08 40.73 -13.99
CA SER A 9 45.05 40.97 -12.52
C SER A 9 43.82 41.70 -11.95
N SER A 10 43.28 41.44 -10.75
CA SER A 10 43.40 40.38 -9.73
C SER A 10 42.29 40.61 -8.69
N SER A 11 41.81 39.52 -8.08
CA SER A 11 41.23 39.32 -6.73
C SER A 11 40.59 40.48 -5.92
N HIS A 12 39.38 40.29 -5.37
CA HIS A 12 39.17 39.89 -3.95
C HIS A 12 37.71 39.72 -3.51
N HIS A 13 37.57 38.95 -2.43
CA HIS A 13 36.42 38.50 -1.65
C HIS A 13 35.24 39.46 -1.39
N HIS A 14 34.00 38.94 -1.48
CA HIS A 14 33.10 38.94 -0.32
C HIS A 14 32.01 37.85 -0.35
N ARG A 15 31.65 37.43 0.86
CA ARG A 15 30.93 36.23 1.28
C ARG A 15 29.53 36.64 1.76
N LYS A 16 28.50 35.84 1.43
CA LYS A 16 27.32 35.43 2.27
C LYS A 16 26.06 35.30 1.42
N GLY A 17 25.33 34.19 1.59
CA GLY A 17 23.99 34.04 1.02
C GLY A 17 23.43 32.62 0.98
N ARG A 18 23.29 32.01 2.15
CA ARG A 18 22.68 30.69 2.41
C ARG A 18 21.23 30.65 1.90
N LYS A 19 20.86 29.71 1.01
CA LYS A 19 19.54 29.06 1.03
C LYS A 19 19.66 27.58 0.67
N ARG A 20 19.49 26.76 1.71
CA ARG A 20 19.32 25.31 1.66
C ARG A 20 17.96 25.02 1.01
N SER A 21 17.94 24.45 -0.19
CA SER A 21 16.76 23.75 -0.70
C SER A 21 16.96 22.26 -0.48
N SER A 22 16.23 21.74 0.50
CA SER A 22 16.13 20.34 0.91
C SER A 22 15.65 19.47 -0.25
N SER A 23 16.59 18.81 -0.94
CA SER A 23 16.30 17.68 -1.80
C SER A 23 16.19 16.43 -0.93
N ALA A 24 14.98 16.04 -0.57
CA ALA A 24 14.73 14.75 0.07
C ALA A 24 14.88 13.65 -1.00
N SER A 25 16.12 13.20 -1.17
CA SER A 25 16.49 11.97 -1.85
C SER A 25 15.99 10.79 -1.02
N ILE A 26 15.05 10.01 -1.54
CA ILE A 26 14.72 8.68 -0.99
C ILE A 26 15.32 7.65 -1.93
N GLN A 27 16.60 7.33 -1.67
CA GLN A 27 17.26 6.17 -2.22
C GLN A 27 16.95 4.92 -1.38
N SER A 28 16.73 3.81 -2.09
CA SER A 28 17.19 2.44 -1.79
C SER A 28 16.87 1.80 -0.44
N ALA A 29 16.07 0.73 -0.49
CA ALA A 29 16.34 -0.51 0.26
C ALA A 29 15.61 -1.70 -0.38
N PHE A 30 16.27 -2.40 -1.32
CA PHE A 30 16.05 -3.83 -1.53
C PHE A 30 17.00 -4.54 -0.55
N GLY A 31 16.45 -5.01 0.58
CA GLY A 31 17.18 -5.71 1.63
C GLY A 31 16.50 -7.03 1.92
N VAL A 32 17.28 -8.11 1.84
CA VAL A 32 16.91 -9.49 2.18
C VAL A 32 16.52 -9.59 3.65
N ALA A 33 15.27 -9.99 3.94
CA ALA A 33 14.86 -10.33 5.30
C ALA A 33 14.79 -11.85 5.45
N ARG A 34 15.67 -12.37 6.32
CA ARG A 34 15.70 -13.77 6.75
C ARG A 34 14.52 -14.08 7.67
N SER A 35 14.08 -15.33 7.55
CA SER A 35 13.11 -16.05 8.37
C SER A 35 13.34 -15.87 9.89
N VAL A 36 12.27 -15.56 10.61
CA VAL A 36 12.14 -15.82 12.05
C VAL A 36 10.82 -16.58 12.24
N ALA A 37 10.95 -17.83 12.67
CA ALA A 37 9.83 -18.68 13.02
C ALA A 37 9.30 -18.29 14.42
N SER A 38 8.00 -18.00 14.50
CA SER A 38 7.27 -17.95 15.77
C SER A 38 6.05 -18.86 15.68
N ARG A 39 6.07 -19.93 16.48
CA ARG A 39 4.93 -20.80 16.75
C ARG A 39 4.01 -20.10 17.76
N SER A 40 2.71 -20.02 17.50
CA SER A 40 1.69 -20.16 18.54
C SER A 40 0.30 -20.45 17.98
N VAL A 41 -0.21 -21.62 18.40
CA VAL A 41 -1.58 -21.95 18.83
C VAL A 41 -2.72 -21.80 17.80
N THR A 42 -3.13 -22.99 17.35
CA THR A 42 -4.37 -23.38 16.69
C THR A 42 -5.62 -22.92 17.45
N LEU A 43 -6.51 -22.25 16.73
CA LEU A 43 -7.90 -22.05 17.13
C LEU A 43 -8.74 -22.52 15.94
N ASP A 44 -9.27 -23.75 16.06
CA ASP A 44 -10.12 -24.40 15.09
C ASP A 44 -11.38 -23.56 14.85
N ARG A 45 -11.37 -22.82 13.75
CA ARG A 45 -12.53 -22.13 13.22
C ARG A 45 -13.08 -23.02 12.12
N LEU A 46 -14.21 -23.65 12.40
CA LEU A 46 -14.97 -24.50 11.46
C LEU A 46 -15.11 -23.80 10.10
N ASP A 47 -14.27 -24.23 9.17
CA ASP A 47 -14.21 -23.75 7.80
C ASP A 47 -15.37 -24.38 7.03
N LEU A 48 -16.50 -23.67 6.97
CA LEU A 48 -17.51 -23.89 5.93
C LEU A 48 -16.98 -23.30 4.60
N ARG A 49 -15.80 -23.76 4.17
CA ARG A 49 -15.21 -23.37 2.88
C ARG A 49 -15.93 -24.14 1.79
N CYS A 50 -16.34 -23.42 0.75
CA CYS A 50 -16.74 -23.99 -0.53
C CYS A 50 -15.71 -25.05 -0.92
N ALA A 51 -16.10 -26.33 -0.87
CA ALA A 51 -15.20 -27.44 -1.11
C ALA A 51 -14.74 -27.39 -2.56
N THR A 52 -13.55 -26.84 -2.79
CA THR A 52 -12.88 -26.93 -4.09
C THR A 52 -12.66 -28.40 -4.41
N PRO A 53 -12.99 -28.86 -5.62
CA PRO A 53 -12.70 -30.22 -6.06
C PRO A 53 -11.22 -30.54 -5.83
N PRO A 54 -10.88 -31.76 -5.36
CA PRO A 54 -9.49 -32.16 -5.21
C PRO A 54 -8.75 -32.00 -6.55
N GLY A 55 -7.64 -31.26 -6.54
CA GLY A 55 -6.80 -31.03 -7.72
C GLY A 55 -6.90 -29.64 -8.36
N ARG A 56 -7.90 -28.81 -8.02
CA ARG A 56 -7.93 -27.40 -8.48
C ARG A 56 -7.00 -26.54 -7.63
N ARG A 57 -6.08 -25.84 -8.30
CA ARG A 57 -5.23 -24.82 -7.67
C ARG A 57 -6.11 -23.73 -7.06
N ARG A 58 -5.81 -23.35 -5.82
CA ARG A 58 -6.53 -22.33 -5.08
C ARG A 58 -5.55 -21.26 -4.60
N ILE A 59 -5.75 -20.03 -5.04
CA ILE A 59 -5.06 -18.87 -4.49
C ILE A 59 -5.95 -18.32 -3.37
N SER A 60 -5.56 -18.56 -2.12
CA SER A 60 -6.30 -18.12 -0.92
C SER A 60 -5.45 -17.17 -0.08
N SER A 61 -6.05 -16.09 0.40
CA SER A 61 -5.43 -15.18 1.36
C SER A 61 -5.72 -15.64 2.78
N CYS A 62 -4.70 -16.12 3.50
CA CYS A 62 -4.80 -16.43 4.93
C CYS A 62 -5.05 -15.19 5.81
N PHE A 63 -4.79 -13.99 5.28
CA PHE A 63 -4.97 -12.74 6.00
C PHE A 63 -6.43 -12.29 6.03
N SER A 64 -7.11 -12.43 4.90
CA SER A 64 -8.47 -11.92 4.74
C SER A 64 -9.53 -13.03 4.66
N GLY A 65 -9.09 -14.30 4.57
CA GLY A 65 -9.96 -15.46 4.35
C GLY A 65 -10.61 -15.52 2.96
N ARG A 66 -10.16 -14.70 1.99
CA ARG A 66 -10.72 -14.70 0.63
C ARG A 66 -9.96 -15.60 -0.31
N ASP A 67 -10.69 -16.12 -1.28
CA ASP A 67 -10.13 -16.84 -2.41
C ASP A 67 -10.20 -16.01 -3.69
N LEU A 68 -9.20 -16.18 -4.53
CA LEU A 68 -9.26 -15.79 -5.92
C LEU A 68 -9.90 -16.94 -6.69
N CYS A 69 -11.18 -16.78 -7.01
CA CYS A 69 -11.98 -17.79 -7.71
C CYS A 69 -11.75 -17.74 -9.22
N LEU A 70 -10.54 -18.13 -9.66
CA LEU A 70 -10.21 -18.33 -11.06
C LEU A 70 -9.75 -19.77 -11.29
N ASP A 71 -10.20 -20.39 -12.37
CA ASP A 71 -9.65 -21.67 -12.82
C ASP A 71 -8.35 -21.50 -13.63
N GLU A 72 -7.70 -22.61 -13.98
CA GLU A 72 -6.41 -22.58 -14.70
C GLU A 72 -6.55 -21.97 -16.10
N ASP A 73 -7.65 -22.26 -16.82
CA ASP A 73 -7.92 -21.73 -18.15
C ASP A 73 -8.10 -20.20 -18.11
N GLN A 74 -8.81 -19.68 -17.09
CA GLN A 74 -8.98 -18.25 -16.88
C GLN A 74 -7.64 -17.57 -16.53
N ILE A 75 -6.80 -18.22 -15.71
CA ILE A 75 -5.46 -17.70 -15.39
C ILE A 75 -4.61 -17.59 -16.66
N ASP A 76 -4.61 -18.63 -17.50
CA ASP A 76 -3.84 -18.65 -18.75
C ASP A 76 -4.39 -17.64 -19.78
N ALA A 77 -5.71 -17.47 -19.83
CA ALA A 77 -6.36 -16.45 -20.66
C ALA A 77 -5.96 -15.04 -20.23
N LEU A 78 -5.96 -14.73 -18.93
CA LEU A 78 -5.51 -13.44 -18.38
C LEU A 78 -4.04 -13.19 -18.69
N HIS A 79 -3.18 -14.19 -18.49
CA HIS A 79 -1.76 -14.08 -18.79
C HIS A 79 -1.51 -13.82 -20.28
N THR A 80 -2.20 -14.55 -21.15
CA THR A 80 -2.10 -14.38 -22.61
C THR A 80 -2.61 -13.02 -23.04
N ASP A 81 -3.77 -12.59 -22.55
CA ASP A 81 -4.37 -11.31 -22.88
C ASP A 81 -3.50 -10.12 -22.47
N PHE A 82 -3.01 -10.12 -21.23
CA PHE A 82 -2.11 -9.09 -20.73
C PHE A 82 -0.82 -8.98 -21.58
N ASN A 83 -0.32 -10.11 -22.07
CA ASN A 83 0.88 -10.15 -22.89
C ASN A 83 0.67 -9.63 -24.32
N LYS A 84 -0.57 -9.58 -24.82
CA LYS A 84 -0.89 -8.91 -26.11
C LYS A 84 -0.69 -7.39 -26.05
N ILE A 85 -0.70 -6.80 -24.85
CA ILE A 85 -0.44 -5.36 -24.67
C ILE A 85 1.03 -5.07 -24.98
N LYS A 86 1.29 -4.50 -26.15
CA LYS A 86 2.63 -4.15 -26.65
C LYS A 86 3.28 -3.05 -25.80
N ASP A 87 2.58 -1.93 -25.64
CA ASP A 87 3.04 -0.81 -24.80
C ASP A 87 2.24 -0.76 -23.49
N LYS A 88 2.74 -1.47 -22.48
CA LYS A 88 2.13 -1.50 -21.16
C LYS A 88 2.19 -0.15 -20.46
N TYR A 89 3.22 0.66 -20.73
CA TYR A 89 3.34 1.99 -20.13
C TYR A 89 2.22 2.89 -20.65
N ALA A 90 2.05 2.99 -21.97
CA ALA A 90 0.99 3.80 -22.58
C ALA A 90 -0.42 3.32 -22.18
N PHE A 91 -0.60 1.99 -22.06
CA PHE A 91 -1.85 1.41 -21.57
C PHE A 91 -2.20 1.91 -20.16
N PHE A 92 -1.27 1.81 -19.20
CA PHE A 92 -1.51 2.30 -17.84
C PHE A 92 -1.54 3.83 -17.74
N GLU A 93 -0.78 4.54 -18.57
CA GLU A 93 -0.85 5.99 -18.67
C GLU A 93 -2.29 6.42 -19.00
N LYS A 94 -2.92 5.80 -20.01
CA LYS A 94 -4.31 6.10 -20.40
C LYS A 94 -5.30 5.88 -19.26
N ILE A 95 -5.16 4.80 -18.49
CA ILE A 95 -6.02 4.51 -17.33
C ILE A 95 -5.94 5.65 -16.31
N PHE A 96 -4.73 6.07 -15.95
CA PHE A 96 -4.55 7.12 -14.95
C PHE A 96 -4.93 8.50 -15.47
N LEU A 97 -4.77 8.78 -16.76
CA LEU A 97 -5.30 10.02 -17.37
C LEU A 97 -6.82 10.06 -17.30
N GLN A 98 -7.50 8.95 -17.62
CA GLN A 98 -8.95 8.86 -17.47
C GLN A 98 -9.37 9.07 -16.01
N LEU A 99 -8.67 8.42 -15.07
CA LEU A 99 -8.95 8.58 -13.64
C LEU A 99 -8.77 10.04 -13.19
N PHE A 100 -7.61 10.66 -13.48
CA PHE A 100 -7.24 11.97 -12.95
C PHE A 100 -7.98 13.13 -13.64
N LEU A 101 -8.42 12.95 -14.87
CA LEU A 101 -9.03 14.03 -15.66
C LEU A 101 -10.56 13.90 -15.81
N LYS A 102 -11.12 12.70 -15.60
CA LYS A 102 -12.55 12.43 -15.85
C LYS A 102 -13.26 11.80 -14.66
N GLU A 103 -12.77 10.67 -14.17
CA GLU A 103 -13.52 9.86 -13.19
C GLU A 103 -13.43 10.42 -11.76
N ASP A 104 -12.23 10.84 -11.34
CA ASP A 104 -12.01 11.35 -9.99
C ASP A 104 -10.78 12.30 -9.93
N PRO A 105 -10.97 13.59 -10.29
CA PRO A 105 -9.91 14.58 -10.23
C PRO A 105 -9.33 14.83 -8.83
N GLU A 106 -10.06 14.49 -7.76
CA GLU A 106 -9.52 14.61 -6.40
C GLU A 106 -8.39 13.62 -6.14
N VAL A 107 -8.40 12.47 -6.81
CA VAL A 107 -7.27 11.53 -6.73
C VAL A 107 -6.01 12.21 -7.24
N ALA A 108 -6.07 13.02 -8.30
CA ALA A 108 -4.92 13.78 -8.78
C ALA A 108 -4.37 14.74 -7.71
N ALA A 109 -5.23 15.32 -6.87
CA ALA A 109 -4.82 16.18 -5.77
C ALA A 109 -3.99 15.43 -4.71
N VAL A 110 -4.27 14.15 -4.46
CA VAL A 110 -3.46 13.30 -3.56
C VAL A 110 -2.01 13.21 -4.02
N PHE A 111 -1.79 13.23 -5.34
CA PHE A 111 -0.46 13.22 -5.95
C PHE A 111 0.16 14.62 -6.11
N GLY A 112 -0.54 15.68 -5.72
CA GLY A 112 -0.13 17.06 -5.99
C GLY A 112 -0.19 17.43 -7.48
N LEU A 113 -1.10 16.79 -8.22
CA LEU A 113 -1.25 16.91 -9.68
C LEU A 113 -2.62 17.46 -10.11
N ALA A 114 -3.35 18.09 -9.19
CA ALA A 114 -4.65 18.70 -9.48
C ALA A 114 -4.54 19.82 -10.52
N ASN A 115 -5.55 19.93 -11.38
CA ASN A 115 -5.69 20.99 -12.39
C ASN A 115 -4.54 21.10 -13.41
N ILE A 116 -3.76 20.03 -13.59
CA ILE A 116 -2.70 19.98 -14.60
C ILE A 116 -3.27 19.48 -15.93
N PRO A 117 -3.10 20.22 -17.05
CA PRO A 117 -3.54 19.76 -18.36
C PRO A 117 -2.86 18.45 -18.78
N GLU A 118 -3.54 17.61 -19.56
CA GLU A 118 -3.07 16.28 -19.97
C GLU A 118 -1.62 16.28 -20.49
N LYS A 119 -1.30 17.19 -21.41
CA LYS A 119 0.04 17.30 -22.02
C LYS A 119 1.14 17.57 -21.00
N GLU A 120 0.84 18.34 -19.96
CA GLU A 120 1.78 18.63 -18.87
C GLU A 120 1.86 17.48 -17.88
N LEU A 121 0.71 16.85 -17.57
CA LEU A 121 0.63 15.72 -16.64
C LEU A 121 1.54 14.57 -17.08
N LYS A 122 1.53 14.24 -18.38
CA LYS A 122 2.43 13.24 -19.00
C LYS A 122 3.92 13.54 -18.80
N ARG A 123 4.29 14.82 -18.60
CA ARG A 123 5.69 15.24 -18.38
C ARG A 123 6.08 15.24 -16.89
N ARG A 124 5.12 15.18 -15.97
CA ARG A 124 5.39 15.23 -14.53
C ARG A 124 6.06 13.94 -14.06
N ASN A 125 7.24 14.06 -13.45
CA ASN A 125 8.01 12.90 -12.99
C ASN A 125 7.24 12.04 -11.97
N ALA A 126 6.49 12.67 -11.06
CA ALA A 126 5.67 11.95 -10.07
C ALA A 126 4.62 11.05 -10.75
N PHE A 127 3.95 11.57 -11.79
CA PHE A 127 2.98 10.82 -12.59
C PHE A 127 3.66 9.64 -13.30
N ARG A 128 4.69 9.91 -14.10
CA ARG A 128 5.44 8.87 -14.85
C ARG A 128 5.99 7.77 -13.94
N THR A 129 6.56 8.16 -12.80
CA THR A 129 7.07 7.22 -11.79
C THR A 129 5.96 6.34 -11.22
N HIS A 130 4.77 6.91 -10.97
CA HIS A 130 3.63 6.14 -10.50
C HIS A 130 3.16 5.13 -11.56
N ILE A 131 3.06 5.54 -12.84
CA ILE A 131 2.73 4.63 -13.95
C ILE A 131 3.75 3.49 -14.04
N CYS A 132 5.05 3.78 -13.99
CA CYS A 132 6.09 2.73 -14.02
C CYS A 132 5.95 1.75 -12.85
N LYS A 133 5.69 2.24 -11.63
CA LYS A 133 5.48 1.37 -10.46
C LYS A 133 4.23 0.51 -10.61
N PHE A 134 3.16 1.09 -11.13
CA PHE A 134 1.90 0.39 -11.36
C PHE A 134 2.01 -0.68 -12.44
N GLN A 135 2.69 -0.37 -13.55
CA GLN A 135 3.01 -1.33 -14.59
C GLN A 135 3.80 -2.51 -14.04
N ARG A 136 4.85 -2.25 -13.24
CA ARG A 136 5.67 -3.29 -12.61
C ARG A 136 4.85 -4.16 -11.67
N PHE A 137 3.96 -3.53 -10.88
CA PHE A 137 3.04 -4.25 -10.01
C PHE A 137 2.18 -5.23 -10.81
N TRP A 138 1.44 -4.76 -11.83
CA TRP A 138 0.60 -5.63 -12.65
C TRP A 138 1.38 -6.72 -13.37
N THR A 139 2.53 -6.40 -13.95
CA THR A 139 3.40 -7.39 -14.60
C THR A 139 3.77 -8.49 -13.61
N THR A 140 4.16 -8.12 -12.38
CA THR A 140 4.50 -9.09 -11.34
C THR A 140 3.32 -9.96 -10.94
N ILE A 141 2.11 -9.37 -10.78
CA ILE A 141 0.89 -10.13 -10.48
C ILE A 141 0.62 -11.15 -11.59
N ILE A 142 0.58 -10.69 -12.84
CA ILE A 142 0.28 -11.55 -13.98
C ILE A 142 1.33 -12.66 -14.16
N ASP A 143 2.62 -12.37 -13.98
CA ASP A 143 3.71 -13.35 -14.08
C ASP A 143 3.71 -14.38 -12.95
N LEU A 144 3.12 -14.06 -11.80
CA LEU A 144 3.00 -14.97 -10.66
C LEU A 144 1.71 -15.78 -10.70
N LEU A 145 0.64 -15.27 -11.33
CA LEU A 145 -0.65 -15.95 -11.44
C LEU A 145 -0.52 -17.41 -11.90
N PRO A 146 0.23 -17.79 -12.96
CA PRO A 146 0.33 -19.19 -13.38
C PRO A 146 1.33 -20.04 -12.57
N LYS A 147 2.12 -19.46 -11.66
CA LYS A 147 3.21 -20.17 -10.96
C LYS A 147 2.73 -20.91 -9.70
N LYS A 148 2.62 -22.24 -9.80
CA LYS A 148 2.27 -23.12 -8.67
C LYS A 148 3.28 -23.00 -7.53
N GLY A 149 2.79 -22.96 -6.29
CA GLY A 149 3.62 -22.86 -5.08
C GLY A 149 4.11 -21.44 -4.75
N ARG A 150 3.62 -20.42 -5.47
CA ARG A 150 3.94 -18.99 -5.23
C ARG A 150 2.69 -18.17 -4.90
N GLU A 151 1.61 -18.81 -4.50
CA GLU A 151 0.32 -18.18 -4.19
C GLU A 151 0.45 -17.22 -2.99
N ASP A 152 1.17 -17.62 -1.94
CA ASP A 152 1.40 -16.76 -0.78
C ASP A 152 2.26 -15.54 -1.13
N GLU A 153 3.24 -15.70 -2.00
CA GLU A 153 4.08 -14.60 -2.48
C GLU A 153 3.25 -13.58 -3.27
N LEU A 154 2.39 -14.06 -4.16
CA LEU A 154 1.44 -13.23 -4.90
C LEU A 154 0.59 -12.39 -3.93
N VAL A 155 -0.04 -13.03 -2.94
CA VAL A 155 -0.86 -12.34 -1.93
C VAL A 155 -0.03 -11.34 -1.14
N GLN A 156 1.19 -11.69 -0.73
CA GLN A 156 2.08 -10.78 0.01
C GLN A 156 2.46 -9.54 -0.79
N ILE A 157 2.73 -9.67 -2.09
CA ILE A 157 3.04 -8.54 -2.99
C ILE A 157 1.84 -7.59 -3.09
N ILE A 158 0.64 -8.14 -3.24
CA ILE A 158 -0.61 -7.34 -3.28
C ILE A 158 -0.77 -6.57 -1.96
N ARG A 159 -0.64 -7.26 -0.83
CA ARG A 159 -0.77 -6.65 0.50
C ARG A 159 0.33 -5.65 0.81
N MET A 160 1.54 -5.85 0.28
CA MET A 160 2.64 -4.89 0.42
C MET A 160 2.28 -3.54 -0.19
N VAL A 161 1.62 -3.52 -1.34
CA VAL A 161 1.13 -2.28 -1.96
C VAL A 161 0.14 -1.58 -1.01
N GLY A 162 -0.81 -2.31 -0.42
CA GLY A 162 -1.74 -1.76 0.58
C GLY A 162 -1.02 -1.11 1.76
N ARG A 163 -0.01 -1.77 2.33
CA ARG A 163 0.80 -1.22 3.42
C ARG A 163 1.58 0.02 2.99
N GLN A 164 2.18 0.05 1.80
CA GLN A 164 2.93 1.22 1.33
C GLN A 164 2.05 2.47 1.17
N HIS A 165 0.78 2.29 0.82
CA HIS A 165 -0.16 3.39 0.67
C HIS A 165 -0.52 4.08 2.00
N THR A 166 -0.24 3.47 3.16
CA THR A 166 -0.44 4.13 4.48
C THR A 166 0.52 5.30 4.72
N HIS A 167 1.64 5.34 3.99
CA HIS A 167 2.63 6.42 4.10
C HIS A 167 2.19 7.68 3.34
N VAL A 168 1.13 7.61 2.53
CA VAL A 168 0.56 8.76 1.82
C VAL A 168 -0.48 9.41 2.72
N LYS A 169 -0.06 10.42 3.50
CA LYS A 169 -0.90 11.08 4.54
C LYS A 169 -2.24 11.61 4.02
N THR A 170 -2.30 12.00 2.76
CA THR A 170 -3.48 12.58 2.10
C THR A 170 -4.40 11.52 1.49
N LEU A 171 -3.97 10.25 1.43
CA LEU A 171 -4.76 9.16 0.89
C LEU A 171 -5.66 8.57 1.97
N SER A 172 -6.93 8.40 1.64
CA SER A 172 -7.89 7.63 2.44
C SER A 172 -8.54 6.56 1.57
N PHE A 173 -8.80 5.39 2.16
CA PHE A 173 -9.54 4.30 1.50
C PHE A 173 -11.06 4.54 1.62
N CYS A 174 -11.55 5.61 1.01
CA CYS A 174 -13.00 5.85 0.90
C CYS A 174 -13.60 5.02 -0.25
N ALA A 175 -14.86 4.60 -0.10
CA ALA A 175 -15.49 3.70 -1.07
C ALA A 175 -15.58 4.30 -2.48
N GLY A 176 -15.90 5.60 -2.58
CA GLY A 176 -16.04 6.31 -3.86
C GLY A 176 -14.77 6.28 -4.71
N ARG A 177 -13.61 6.67 -4.14
CA ARG A 177 -12.32 6.70 -4.87
C ARG A 177 -11.92 5.33 -5.40
N TRP A 178 -12.13 4.28 -4.61
CA TRP A 178 -11.83 2.91 -5.03
C TRP A 178 -12.79 2.39 -6.09
N LEU A 179 -14.05 2.83 -6.06
CA LEU A 179 -15.01 2.52 -7.11
C LEU A 179 -14.59 3.18 -8.42
N SER A 180 -14.23 4.47 -8.43
CA SER A 180 -13.71 5.16 -9.61
C SER A 180 -12.46 4.48 -10.17
N PHE A 181 -11.54 4.08 -9.29
CA PHE A 181 -10.35 3.34 -9.68
C PHE A 181 -10.69 1.95 -10.27
N LYS A 182 -11.61 1.21 -9.64
CA LYS A 182 -12.08 -0.08 -10.15
C LYS A 182 -12.71 0.10 -11.53
N SER A 183 -13.57 1.10 -11.71
CA SER A 183 -14.23 1.39 -12.98
C SER A 183 -13.22 1.72 -14.08
N ALA A 184 -12.23 2.56 -13.79
CA ALA A 184 -11.17 2.90 -14.75
C ALA A 184 -10.37 1.67 -15.19
N LEU A 185 -10.02 0.77 -14.25
CA LEU A 185 -9.35 -0.50 -14.56
C LEU A 185 -10.26 -1.44 -15.35
N PHE A 186 -11.49 -1.63 -14.88
CA PHE A 186 -12.44 -2.55 -15.51
C PHE A 186 -12.72 -2.14 -16.95
N ASN A 187 -13.00 -0.86 -17.20
CA ASN A 187 -13.23 -0.33 -18.54
C ASN A 187 -12.01 -0.52 -19.46
N ALA A 188 -10.79 -0.50 -18.93
CA ALA A 188 -9.58 -0.68 -19.72
C ALA A 188 -9.29 -2.16 -20.06
N PHE A 189 -9.72 -3.10 -19.21
CA PHE A 189 -9.57 -4.54 -19.41
C PHE A 189 -10.85 -5.22 -19.93
N MET A 190 -11.91 -4.44 -20.19
CA MET A 190 -13.18 -4.97 -20.69
C MET A 190 -13.02 -5.38 -22.15
N HIS A 191 -13.52 -6.58 -22.46
CA HIS A 191 -13.55 -7.13 -23.81
C HIS A 191 -15.01 -7.45 -24.16
N PRO A 192 -15.72 -6.54 -24.86
CA PRO A 192 -17.14 -6.75 -25.21
C PRO A 192 -17.39 -8.06 -25.96
N GLU A 193 -16.43 -8.46 -26.79
CA GLU A 193 -16.46 -9.68 -27.59
C GLU A 193 -16.06 -10.95 -26.81
N ASN A 194 -15.62 -10.81 -25.55
CA ASN A 194 -15.16 -11.91 -24.71
C ASN A 194 -15.62 -11.73 -23.26
N GLU A 195 -16.86 -12.15 -23.00
CA GLU A 195 -17.50 -12.07 -21.69
C GLU A 195 -16.73 -12.86 -20.61
N HIS A 196 -16.23 -14.06 -20.95
CA HIS A 196 -15.47 -14.89 -20.01
C HIS A 196 -14.18 -14.21 -19.54
N LEU A 197 -13.44 -13.59 -20.46
CA LEU A 197 -12.23 -12.84 -20.12
C LEU A 197 -12.56 -11.57 -19.32
N THR A 198 -13.63 -10.88 -19.69
CA THR A 198 -14.13 -9.71 -18.92
C THR A 198 -14.47 -10.10 -17.48
N HIS A 199 -15.14 -11.24 -17.29
CA HIS A 199 -15.46 -11.77 -15.98
C HIS A 199 -14.21 -12.12 -15.17
N ALA A 200 -13.23 -12.80 -15.79
CA ALA A 200 -11.96 -13.13 -15.15
C ALA A 200 -11.18 -11.88 -14.70
N TRP A 201 -11.12 -10.84 -15.55
CA TRP A 201 -10.52 -9.56 -15.19
C TRP A 201 -11.23 -8.90 -14.01
N ASN A 202 -12.56 -8.90 -13.98
CA ASN A 202 -13.34 -8.34 -12.86
C ASN A 202 -13.06 -9.07 -11.53
N ILE A 203 -12.96 -10.41 -11.57
CA ILE A 203 -12.60 -11.22 -10.39
C ILE A 203 -11.21 -10.85 -9.90
N LEU A 204 -10.21 -10.83 -10.79
CA LEU A 204 -8.83 -10.48 -10.43
C LEU A 204 -8.73 -9.07 -9.85
N ILE A 205 -9.27 -8.06 -10.54
CA ILE A 205 -9.28 -6.66 -10.08
C ILE A 205 -9.97 -6.56 -8.72
N GLY A 206 -11.11 -7.24 -8.53
CA GLY A 206 -11.84 -7.26 -7.27
C GLY A 206 -11.02 -7.85 -6.12
N PHE A 207 -10.33 -8.97 -6.36
CA PHE A 207 -9.45 -9.59 -5.38
C PHE A 207 -8.28 -8.67 -4.99
N LEU A 208 -7.61 -8.08 -5.99
CA LEU A 208 -6.48 -7.16 -5.78
C LEU A 208 -6.87 -5.95 -4.93
N ILE A 209 -7.97 -5.27 -5.29
CA ILE A 209 -8.45 -4.09 -4.57
C ILE A 209 -8.79 -4.45 -3.12
N TYR A 210 -9.43 -5.60 -2.91
CA TYR A 210 -9.80 -6.03 -1.57
C TYR A 210 -8.57 -6.29 -0.70
N GLU A 211 -7.58 -7.04 -1.19
CA GLU A 211 -6.35 -7.32 -0.45
C GLU A 211 -5.54 -6.06 -0.14
N ILE A 212 -5.44 -5.14 -1.10
CA ILE A 212 -4.80 -3.83 -0.91
C ILE A 212 -5.50 -3.04 0.20
N LYS A 213 -6.84 -2.98 0.17
CA LYS A 213 -7.66 -2.28 1.17
C LYS A 213 -7.55 -2.92 2.54
N ASP A 214 -7.67 -4.23 2.64
CA ASP A 214 -7.57 -4.94 3.90
C ASP A 214 -6.20 -4.72 4.54
N ALA A 215 -5.12 -4.87 3.77
CA ALA A 215 -3.76 -4.66 4.25
C ALA A 215 -3.52 -3.22 4.72
N TYR A 216 -4.04 -2.22 3.98
CA TYR A 216 -3.99 -0.82 4.39
C TYR A 216 -4.68 -0.60 5.74
N LEU A 217 -5.95 -1.03 5.85
CA LEU A 217 -6.76 -0.80 7.05
C LEU A 217 -6.20 -1.55 8.26
N SER A 218 -5.72 -2.78 8.05
CA SER A 218 -5.05 -3.58 9.08
C SER A 218 -3.81 -2.87 9.63
N HIS A 219 -2.99 -2.32 8.74
CA HIS A 219 -1.80 -1.58 9.15
C HIS A 219 -2.13 -0.27 9.88
N ILE A 220 -3.12 0.51 9.41
CA ILE A 220 -3.57 1.73 10.12
C ILE A 220 -4.09 1.40 11.52
N ARG A 221 -4.88 0.32 11.67
CA ARG A 221 -5.33 -0.14 13.00
C ARG A 221 -4.15 -0.48 13.90
N HIS A 222 -3.18 -1.25 13.40
CA HIS A 222 -2.01 -1.62 14.18
C HIS A 222 -1.19 -0.41 14.64
N VAL A 223 -0.90 0.54 13.75
CA VAL A 223 -0.17 1.77 14.10
C VAL A 223 -0.92 2.60 15.14
N ARG A 224 -2.25 2.71 15.03
CA ARG A 224 -3.08 3.43 16.01
C ARG A 224 -3.14 2.73 17.36
N SER A 225 -3.32 1.42 17.37
CA SER A 225 -3.33 0.61 18.60
C SER A 225 -1.99 0.65 19.34
N ASN A 226 -0.86 0.69 18.61
CA ASN A 226 0.46 0.83 19.22
C ASN A 226 0.78 2.28 19.65
N SER A 227 -0.01 3.27 19.24
CA SER A 227 0.14 4.67 19.64
C SER A 227 -0.67 5.06 20.89
N VAL A 228 -1.36 4.10 21.52
CA VAL A 228 -1.93 4.28 22.87
C VAL A 228 -0.94 3.72 23.90
N PRO A 229 -0.16 4.56 24.60
CA PRO A 229 0.55 4.10 25.78
C PRO A 229 -0.49 3.70 26.85
N HIS A 230 -0.26 2.57 27.51
CA HIS A 230 -0.96 2.04 28.68
C HIS A 230 -1.90 3.04 29.43
N ILE A 231 -3.20 3.04 29.10
CA ILE A 231 -4.26 3.53 30.02
C ILE A 231 -5.09 2.33 30.49
N LEU A 232 -4.40 1.29 30.95
CA LEU A 232 -5.04 0.10 31.55
C LEU A 232 -4.26 -0.44 32.75
N GLU A 233 -3.32 0.35 33.30
CA GLU A 233 -2.67 0.08 34.59
C GLU A 233 -3.18 0.98 35.73
N GLY A 234 -4.19 1.83 35.47
CA GLY A 234 -4.80 2.70 36.49
C GLY A 234 -6.11 2.20 37.11
N TYR A 235 -6.67 1.09 36.61
CA TYR A 235 -7.96 0.54 37.10
C TYR A 235 -7.82 -0.86 37.72
N ARG A 236 -6.62 -1.21 38.18
CA ARG A 236 -6.44 -2.37 39.07
C ARG A 236 -6.90 -2.00 40.47
N LEU A 237 -8.21 -2.04 40.66
CA LEU A 237 -8.90 -2.58 41.83
C LEU A 237 -8.18 -2.39 43.18
N ASP A 238 -8.31 -1.21 43.79
CA ASP A 238 -8.26 -1.10 45.26
C ASP A 238 -9.62 -1.47 45.85
N PHE A 239 -10.03 -2.71 45.61
CA PHE A 239 -11.03 -3.35 46.44
C PHE A 239 -10.34 -4.35 47.37
N ARG A 240 -10.32 -3.95 48.66
CA ARG A 240 -10.31 -4.82 49.84
C ARG A 240 -8.93 -5.24 50.40
N LYS A 241 -8.50 -4.50 51.43
CA LYS A 241 -8.09 -5.14 52.69
C LYS A 241 -8.32 -4.22 53.89
N GLY A 242 -9.48 -4.36 54.51
CA GLY A 242 -9.61 -4.04 55.93
C GLY A 242 -9.04 -5.20 56.74
N SER A 243 -8.12 -4.92 57.67
CA SER A 243 -8.19 -5.30 59.09
C SER A 243 -6.84 -5.13 59.83
N LYS A 244 -6.89 -4.23 60.82
CA LYS A 244 -6.29 -4.26 62.18
C LYS A 244 -4.81 -4.66 62.41
N SER A 245 -4.07 -3.71 63.00
CA SER A 245 -3.22 -3.82 64.22
C SER A 245 -2.77 -2.38 64.54
N ARG A 246 -3.29 -1.69 65.57
CA ARG A 246 -2.98 -1.73 67.02
C ARG A 246 -1.47 -1.79 67.31
N GLU A 247 -0.88 -0.63 67.59
CA GLU A 247 0.09 -0.47 68.67
C GLU A 247 0.02 0.96 69.24
N SER A 248 -0.13 1.00 70.56
CA SER A 248 -0.18 2.13 71.49
C SER A 248 1.20 2.78 71.70
N PHE A 249 1.28 4.01 72.20
CA PHE A 249 2.12 4.38 73.37
C PHE A 249 1.84 5.83 73.84
N GLU A 250 1.56 5.95 75.14
CA GLU A 250 1.66 7.06 76.14
C GLU A 250 1.14 8.47 75.77
N ASP A 251 0.09 9.00 76.42
CA ASP A 251 -0.02 9.49 77.81
C ASP A 251 0.98 10.59 78.14
N ASP A 252 0.51 11.84 78.13
CA ASP A 252 0.90 12.82 79.13
C ASP A 252 -0.15 13.93 79.23
N SER A 253 -0.64 14.07 80.46
CA SER A 253 -1.40 15.17 81.02
C SER A 253 -0.80 16.55 80.75
N ILE A 254 -1.65 17.57 80.62
CA ILE A 254 -1.72 18.70 81.57
C ILE A 254 -2.94 19.55 81.20
N ALA A 255 -3.75 19.81 82.23
CA ALA A 255 -4.87 20.72 82.22
C ALA A 255 -4.41 22.17 82.46
N GLU A 256 -5.08 23.12 81.82
CA GLU A 256 -5.49 24.41 82.40
C GLU A 256 -6.85 24.80 81.82
#